data_AF-A0A8J7XIV4-F1
#
_entry.id   AF-A0A8J7XIV4-F1
#
_cell.length_a   1.000
_cell.length_b   1.000
_cell.length_c   1.000
_cell.angle_alpha   90.00
_cell.angle_beta   90.00
_cell.angle_gamma   90.00
#
_symmetry.space_group_name_H-M   'P 1'
#
loop_
_entity.id
_entity.type
_entity.pdbx_description
1 polymer ?
#
loop_
_entity_poly.entity_id
_entity_poly.type
_entity_poly.pdbx_seq_one_letter_code
_entity_poly.pdbx_strand_id
1 'polypeptide(L)'
;MRVLDLFCGAGGLACGFRNAGFEVTGVDMSEYAEGIFRLNRIGRFMRMDLSNNLIKEENDIIVGGPPCKPWAAVNLRRRGNKHEDYPLVSRFFKHIEYHLPEAFLLENVPPLANDRSFLRNAKKLRKCGYSILCQMVSYSNYGAPTSRRRLMVFGMKGKNGGDFFRILKEHRKDAKTVRDVIWHLRDKERGEVEDHIWPKLRTIHKYQKYYETGKFGWYILGWDEPAPSFGNVTKTYILHPDAFNNGEYPRVISVREALLITGFDRSFQFPEGMGIGPKYQMIADAVSPVFSQIAAGVIKRILEEGDRDYSCR
;
A
#
# COMPACT_ATOMS: atom_id res chain seq x y z
N MET A 1 -10.52 -19.24 -3.06
CA MET A 1 -9.05 -19.06 -3.06
C MET A 1 -8.64 -18.30 -1.81
N ARG A 2 -7.61 -18.80 -1.12
CA ARG A 2 -7.02 -18.27 0.11
C ARG A 2 -5.79 -17.43 -0.19
N VAL A 3 -5.67 -16.29 0.50
CA VAL A 3 -4.60 -15.32 0.29
C VAL A 3 -3.92 -14.99 1.62
N LEU A 4 -2.59 -15.09 1.63
CA LEU A 4 -1.76 -14.67 2.74
C LEU A 4 -1.16 -13.29 2.47
N ASP A 5 -1.56 -12.26 3.21
CA ASP A 5 -1.01 -10.90 3.12
C ASP A 5 0.09 -10.72 4.18
N LEU A 6 1.34 -10.85 3.76
CA LEU A 6 2.53 -10.70 4.60
C LEU A 6 2.90 -9.22 4.75
N PHE A 7 3.23 -8.80 5.98
CA PHE A 7 3.53 -7.39 6.30
C PHE A 7 2.32 -6.49 6.02
N CYS A 8 1.13 -6.95 6.41
CA CYS A 8 -0.13 -6.39 5.95
C CYS A 8 -0.43 -4.96 6.46
N GLY A 9 0.17 -4.52 7.57
CA GLY A 9 -0.05 -3.19 8.14
C GLY A 9 -1.54 -2.84 8.29
N ALA A 10 -1.97 -1.74 7.67
CA ALA A 10 -3.37 -1.30 7.68
C ALA A 10 -4.33 -2.19 6.85
N GLY A 11 -3.80 -3.18 6.13
CA GLY A 11 -4.59 -4.08 5.28
C GLY A 11 -4.93 -3.49 3.92
N GLY A 12 -4.10 -2.60 3.36
CA GLY A 12 -4.37 -1.99 2.05
C GLY A 12 -4.50 -3.01 0.92
N LEU A 13 -3.58 -3.99 0.88
CA LEU A 13 -3.67 -5.14 -0.03
C LEU A 13 -4.84 -6.05 0.35
N ALA A 14 -4.87 -6.51 1.61
CA ALA A 14 -5.92 -7.38 2.13
C ALA A 14 -7.35 -6.89 1.84
N CYS A 15 -7.65 -5.60 2.03
CA CYS A 15 -8.95 -5.01 1.72
C CYS A 15 -9.33 -5.19 0.24
N GLY A 16 -8.40 -4.95 -0.68
CA GLY A 16 -8.66 -5.12 -2.11
C GLY A 16 -8.91 -6.58 -2.49
N PHE A 17 -8.11 -7.51 -1.95
CA PHE A 17 -8.30 -8.95 -2.16
C PHE A 17 -9.62 -9.45 -1.57
N ARG A 18 -9.95 -9.08 -0.34
CA ARG A 18 -11.25 -9.39 0.26
C ARG A 18 -12.40 -8.87 -0.61
N ASN A 19 -12.32 -7.63 -1.07
CA ASN A 19 -13.35 -7.03 -1.94
C ASN A 19 -13.48 -7.72 -3.31
N ALA A 20 -12.46 -8.47 -3.75
CA ALA A 20 -12.51 -9.31 -4.94
C ALA A 20 -12.99 -10.77 -4.66
N GLY A 21 -13.40 -11.06 -3.41
CA GLY A 21 -13.96 -12.34 -2.99
C GLY A 21 -12.93 -13.37 -2.55
N PHE A 22 -11.72 -12.95 -2.18
CA PHE A 22 -10.71 -13.85 -1.60
C PHE A 22 -10.87 -14.00 -0.09
N GLU A 23 -10.52 -15.18 0.43
CA GLU A 23 -10.38 -15.40 1.87
C GLU A 23 -8.99 -14.95 2.31
N VAL A 24 -8.91 -13.87 3.09
CA VAL A 24 -7.64 -13.25 3.44
C VAL A 24 -7.21 -13.58 4.86
N THR A 25 -5.94 -13.95 5.01
CA THR A 25 -5.22 -13.97 6.29
C THR A 25 -4.09 -12.94 6.24
N GLY A 26 -4.17 -11.90 7.08
CA GLY A 26 -3.12 -10.91 7.23
C GLY A 26 -2.11 -11.30 8.31
N VAL A 27 -0.83 -11.01 8.08
CA VAL A 27 0.25 -11.26 9.03
C VAL A 27 1.06 -10.00 9.26
N ASP A 28 1.19 -9.59 10.51
CA ASP A 28 2.02 -8.45 10.93
C ASP A 28 2.46 -8.60 12.39
N MET A 29 3.53 -7.93 12.80
CA MET A 29 3.96 -7.90 14.21
C MET A 29 3.18 -6.87 15.05
N SER A 30 2.56 -5.89 14.39
CA SER A 30 1.88 -4.77 15.01
C SER A 30 0.53 -5.17 15.61
N GLU A 31 0.32 -4.84 16.89
CA GLU A 31 -0.98 -4.99 17.55
C GLU A 31 -2.06 -4.07 16.96
N TYR A 32 -1.67 -2.94 16.37
CA TYR A 32 -2.61 -2.06 15.70
C TYR A 32 -3.23 -2.73 14.48
N ALA A 33 -2.44 -3.52 13.73
CA ALA A 33 -2.92 -4.24 12.56
C ALA A 33 -4.00 -5.28 12.95
N GLU A 34 -3.82 -5.97 14.07
CA GLU A 34 -4.84 -6.91 14.60
C GLU A 34 -6.18 -6.22 14.86
N GLY A 35 -6.15 -5.08 15.56
CA GLY A 35 -7.34 -4.29 15.82
C GLY A 35 -8.01 -3.77 14.55
N ILE A 36 -7.20 -3.30 13.58
CA ILE A 36 -7.68 -2.85 12.27
C ILE A 36 -8.38 -3.99 11.52
N PHE A 37 -7.76 -5.18 11.43
CA PHE A 37 -8.34 -6.33 10.73
C PHE A 37 -9.68 -6.74 11.32
N ARG A 38 -9.78 -6.76 12.65
CA ARG A 38 -10.99 -7.11 13.38
C ARG A 38 -12.11 -6.09 13.14
N LEU A 39 -11.85 -4.80 13.36
CA LEU A 39 -12.86 -3.74 13.25
C LEU A 39 -13.41 -3.62 11.83
N ASN A 40 -12.53 -3.71 10.83
CA ASN A 40 -12.88 -3.53 9.43
C ASN A 40 -13.32 -4.83 8.74
N ARG A 41 -13.41 -5.95 9.48
CA ARG A 41 -13.76 -7.27 8.96
C ARG A 41 -12.97 -7.60 7.69
N ILE A 42 -11.65 -7.41 7.75
CA ILE A 42 -10.75 -7.59 6.60
C ILE A 42 -10.56 -9.09 6.30
N GLY A 43 -10.37 -9.87 7.35
CA GLY A 43 -10.08 -11.31 7.27
C GLY A 43 -9.51 -11.82 8.58
N ARG A 44 -8.93 -13.02 8.57
CA ARG A 44 -8.18 -13.55 9.72
C ARG A 44 -6.89 -12.74 9.90
N PHE A 45 -6.42 -12.62 11.14
CA PHE A 45 -5.15 -11.99 11.45
C PHE A 45 -4.24 -12.94 12.24
N MET A 46 -2.94 -12.88 11.96
CA MET A 46 -1.90 -13.59 12.69
C MET A 46 -0.82 -12.61 13.14
N ARG A 47 -0.68 -12.43 14.46
CA ARG A 47 0.39 -11.61 15.00
C ARG A 47 1.71 -12.38 14.98
N MET A 48 2.65 -11.98 14.13
CA MET A 48 3.93 -12.69 13.99
C MET A 48 5.06 -11.79 13.48
N ASP A 49 6.25 -11.97 14.04
CA ASP A 49 7.48 -11.40 13.47
C ASP A 49 8.01 -12.29 12.33
N LEU A 50 7.90 -11.79 11.10
CA LEU A 50 8.32 -12.48 9.88
C LEU A 50 9.84 -12.45 9.63
N SER A 51 10.62 -11.77 10.49
CA SER A 51 12.08 -11.71 10.39
C SER A 51 12.72 -13.10 10.49
N ASN A 52 12.18 -13.95 11.35
CA ASN A 52 12.72 -15.28 11.63
C ASN A 52 11.68 -16.40 11.44
N ASN A 53 10.38 -16.08 11.54
CA ASN A 53 9.32 -17.08 11.46
C ASN A 53 8.81 -17.32 10.04
N LEU A 54 8.32 -18.53 9.78
CA LEU A 54 7.60 -18.91 8.58
C LEU A 54 6.18 -19.28 8.99
N ILE A 55 5.20 -18.80 8.22
CA ILE A 55 3.84 -19.32 8.30
C ILE A 55 3.84 -20.75 7.76
N LYS A 56 3.10 -21.64 8.40
CA LYS A 56 3.00 -23.05 7.98
C LYS A 56 1.73 -23.34 7.18
N GLU A 57 0.75 -22.44 7.24
CA GLU A 57 -0.52 -22.59 6.55
C GLU A 57 -0.35 -22.42 5.04
N GLU A 58 -0.86 -23.38 4.28
CA GLU A 58 -0.87 -23.31 2.82
C GLU A 58 -1.89 -22.30 2.32
N ASN A 59 -1.51 -21.54 1.29
CA ASN A 59 -2.33 -20.51 0.68
C ASN A 59 -2.12 -20.53 -0.83
N ASP A 60 -3.17 -20.25 -1.59
CA ASP A 60 -3.14 -20.30 -3.05
C ASP A 60 -2.32 -19.11 -3.59
N ILE A 61 -2.37 -17.97 -2.89
CA ILE A 61 -1.68 -16.74 -3.27
C ILE A 61 -0.99 -16.14 -2.05
N ILE A 62 0.23 -15.60 -2.26
CA ILE A 62 0.93 -14.80 -1.25
C ILE A 62 1.08 -13.37 -1.76
N VAL A 63 0.64 -12.38 -0.98
CA VAL A 63 0.84 -10.96 -1.27
C VAL A 63 1.59 -10.29 -0.13
N GLY A 64 2.17 -9.12 -0.39
CA GLY A 64 2.76 -8.34 0.70
C GLY A 64 3.57 -7.14 0.27
N GLY A 65 3.78 -6.24 1.24
CA GLY A 65 4.63 -5.06 1.11
C GLY A 65 5.71 -5.05 2.20
N PRO A 66 6.79 -5.85 2.08
CA PRO A 66 7.88 -5.84 3.04
C PRO A 66 8.45 -4.43 3.22
N PRO A 67 8.91 -4.05 4.44
CA PRO A 67 9.28 -2.67 4.73
C PRO A 67 10.25 -2.07 3.71
N CYS A 68 9.86 -0.95 3.11
CA CYS A 68 10.59 -0.33 2.00
C CYS A 68 11.67 0.68 2.42
N LYS A 69 11.79 0.96 3.73
CA LYS A 69 12.75 1.93 4.30
C LYS A 69 14.21 1.76 3.84
N PRO A 70 14.74 0.54 3.60
CA PRO A 70 16.09 0.38 3.07
C PRO A 70 16.31 1.06 1.70
N TRP A 71 15.25 1.19 0.91
CA TRP A 71 15.29 1.70 -0.47
C TRP A 71 14.62 3.07 -0.64
N ALA A 72 13.76 3.49 0.30
CA ALA A 72 13.00 4.74 0.23
C ALA A 72 13.90 5.98 0.09
N ALA A 73 13.53 6.90 -0.81
CA ALA A 73 14.31 8.12 -1.08
C ALA A 73 14.36 9.07 0.14
N VAL A 74 13.29 9.09 0.94
CA VAL A 74 13.20 9.90 2.16
C VAL A 74 14.08 9.39 3.29
N ASN A 75 14.56 8.14 3.21
CA ASN A 75 15.49 7.61 4.20
C ASN A 75 16.93 8.00 3.84
N LEU A 76 17.50 8.91 4.62
CA LEU A 76 18.86 9.43 4.41
C LEU A 76 19.93 8.65 5.22
N ARG A 77 19.54 7.69 6.07
CA ARG A 77 20.46 6.98 6.99
C ARG A 77 20.32 5.47 6.85
N ARG A 78 21.43 4.74 7.05
CA ARG A 78 21.46 3.25 7.08
C ARG A 78 20.65 2.62 5.93
N ARG A 79 20.94 2.97 4.67
CA ARG A 79 20.22 2.48 3.48
C ARG A 79 20.74 1.11 3.00
N GLY A 80 19.95 0.43 2.18
CA GLY A 80 20.30 -0.86 1.58
C GLY A 80 20.64 -1.89 2.64
N ASN A 81 21.69 -2.68 2.41
CA ASN A 81 22.13 -3.76 3.30
C ASN A 81 22.58 -3.32 4.71
N LYS A 82 22.68 -2.02 4.97
CA LYS A 82 22.97 -1.47 6.31
C LYS A 82 21.70 -1.24 7.14
N HIS A 83 20.51 -1.37 6.54
CA HIS A 83 19.24 -1.24 7.23
C HIS A 83 18.82 -2.57 7.86
N GLU A 84 18.27 -2.54 9.07
CA GLU A 84 17.79 -3.75 9.76
C GLU A 84 16.66 -4.47 9.00
N ASP A 85 15.74 -3.71 8.40
CA ASP A 85 14.66 -4.25 7.57
C ASP A 85 15.10 -4.84 6.21
N TYR A 86 16.36 -4.66 5.78
CA TYR A 86 16.82 -5.11 4.44
C TYR A 86 16.59 -6.61 4.17
N PRO A 87 16.80 -7.53 5.13
CA PRO A 87 16.55 -8.96 4.92
C PRO A 87 15.07 -9.32 4.73
N LEU A 88 14.12 -8.46 5.11
CA LEU A 88 12.69 -8.80 5.11
C LEU A 88 12.11 -9.03 3.71
N VAL A 89 12.66 -8.39 2.67
CA VAL A 89 12.32 -8.76 1.28
C VAL A 89 12.72 -10.22 1.00
N SER A 90 13.89 -10.66 1.46
CA SER A 90 14.28 -12.07 1.31
C SER A 90 13.38 -13.01 2.13
N ARG A 91 12.85 -12.55 3.27
CA ARG A 91 11.87 -13.30 4.06
C ARG A 91 10.56 -13.50 3.29
N PHE A 92 10.08 -12.49 2.56
CA PHE A 92 8.93 -12.65 1.67
C PHE A 92 9.18 -13.75 0.62
N PHE A 93 10.31 -13.70 -0.08
CA PHE A 93 10.68 -14.72 -1.07
C PHE A 93 10.85 -16.12 -0.46
N LYS A 94 11.31 -16.21 0.80
CA LYS A 94 11.42 -17.49 1.52
C LYS A 94 10.06 -18.13 1.77
N HIS A 95 9.01 -17.35 2.02
CA HIS A 95 7.65 -17.89 2.13
C HIS A 95 7.17 -18.46 0.79
N ILE A 96 7.45 -17.77 -0.32
CA ILE A 96 7.10 -18.26 -1.66
C ILE A 96 7.88 -19.55 -1.99
N GLU A 97 9.18 -19.60 -1.69
CA GLU A 97 10.02 -20.78 -1.91
C GLU A 97 9.54 -21.98 -1.06
N TYR A 98 9.05 -21.73 0.15
CA TYR A 98 8.57 -22.76 1.06
C TYR A 98 7.19 -23.31 0.66
N HIS A 99 6.22 -22.43 0.37
CA HIS A 99 4.85 -22.85 0.08
C HIS A 99 4.60 -23.17 -1.39
N LEU A 100 5.39 -22.58 -2.29
CA LEU A 100 5.13 -22.56 -3.71
C LEU A 100 3.64 -22.23 -4.01
N PRO A 101 3.13 -21.03 -3.71
CA PRO A 101 1.75 -20.64 -4.08
C PRO A 101 1.55 -20.62 -5.61
N GLU A 102 0.30 -20.62 -6.08
CA GLU A 102 0.02 -20.48 -7.52
C GLU A 102 0.48 -19.13 -8.06
N ALA A 103 0.31 -18.07 -7.28
CA ALA A 103 0.79 -16.74 -7.61
C ALA A 103 1.28 -15.95 -6.39
N PHE A 104 2.05 -14.90 -6.65
CA PHE A 104 2.38 -13.90 -5.65
C PHE A 104 2.38 -12.48 -6.20
N LEU A 105 2.11 -11.50 -5.33
CA LEU A 105 2.23 -10.08 -5.62
C LEU A 105 3.04 -9.38 -4.53
N LEU A 106 4.19 -8.82 -4.91
CA LEU A 106 5.02 -7.99 -4.05
C LEU A 106 4.84 -6.51 -4.45
N GLU A 107 4.51 -5.67 -3.47
CA GLU A 107 4.60 -4.22 -3.59
C GLU A 107 5.91 -3.70 -2.97
N ASN A 108 6.57 -2.77 -3.65
CA ASN A 108 7.63 -1.99 -3.03
C ASN A 108 7.90 -0.64 -3.73
N VAL A 109 8.95 0.05 -3.29
CA VAL A 109 9.42 1.28 -3.95
C VAL A 109 10.23 0.99 -5.22
N PRO A 110 10.21 1.88 -6.23
CA PRO A 110 10.93 1.72 -7.49
C PRO A 110 12.39 1.24 -7.39
N PRO A 111 13.23 1.77 -6.47
CA PRO A 111 14.63 1.35 -6.40
C PRO A 111 14.87 -0.13 -6.10
N LEU A 112 13.88 -0.86 -5.56
CA LEU A 112 14.02 -2.31 -5.33
C LEU A 112 14.28 -3.10 -6.61
N ALA A 113 13.83 -2.61 -7.78
CA ALA A 113 13.97 -3.30 -9.07
C ALA A 113 15.44 -3.62 -9.41
N ASN A 114 16.38 -2.80 -8.92
CA ASN A 114 17.82 -2.95 -9.16
C ASN A 114 18.57 -3.53 -7.95
N ASP A 115 17.87 -3.95 -6.90
CA ASP A 115 18.49 -4.47 -5.69
C ASP A 115 19.03 -5.89 -5.89
N ARG A 116 20.28 -6.12 -5.46
CA ARG A 116 20.96 -7.42 -5.62
C ARG A 116 20.25 -8.57 -4.91
N SER A 117 19.69 -8.33 -3.72
CA SER A 117 18.97 -9.35 -2.97
C SER A 117 17.67 -9.73 -3.67
N PHE A 118 16.91 -8.73 -4.14
CA PHE A 118 15.72 -8.95 -4.97
C PHE A 118 16.04 -9.78 -6.23
N LEU A 119 17.01 -9.34 -7.04
CA LEU A 119 17.38 -10.02 -8.28
C LEU A 119 17.81 -11.47 -8.04
N ARG A 120 18.56 -11.73 -6.95
CA ARG A 120 18.98 -13.07 -6.56
C ARG A 120 17.79 -13.96 -6.18
N ASN A 121 16.86 -13.46 -5.35
CA ASN A 121 15.69 -14.24 -4.95
C ASN A 121 14.74 -14.52 -6.13
N ALA A 122 14.51 -13.51 -6.98
CA ALA A 122 13.73 -13.70 -8.22
C ALA A 122 14.38 -14.74 -9.14
N LYS A 123 15.72 -14.75 -9.27
CA LYS A 123 16.44 -15.78 -10.04
C LYS A 123 16.26 -17.17 -9.46
N LYS A 124 16.23 -17.33 -8.12
CA LYS A 124 15.97 -18.62 -7.47
C LYS A 124 14.56 -19.12 -7.79
N LEU A 125 13.54 -18.29 -7.58
CA LEU A 125 12.16 -18.69 -7.86
C LEU A 125 11.90 -19.01 -9.35
N ARG A 126 12.58 -18.32 -10.27
CA ARG A 126 12.53 -18.70 -11.71
C ARG A 126 13.04 -20.12 -11.95
N LYS A 127 14.05 -20.57 -11.22
CA LYS A 127 14.52 -21.97 -11.28
C LYS A 127 13.50 -22.95 -10.66
N CYS A 128 12.65 -22.48 -9.76
CA CYS A 128 11.53 -23.23 -9.19
C CYS A 128 10.26 -23.19 -10.06
N GLY A 129 10.35 -22.73 -11.32
CA GLY A 129 9.23 -22.77 -12.27
C GLY A 129 8.31 -21.54 -12.26
N TYR A 130 8.69 -20.45 -11.60
CA TYR A 130 7.93 -19.20 -11.66
C TYR A 130 8.29 -18.34 -12.87
N SER A 131 7.28 -17.85 -13.58
CA SER A 131 7.41 -16.65 -14.40
C SER A 131 7.28 -15.43 -13.50
N ILE A 132 8.25 -14.50 -13.55
CA ILE A 132 8.29 -13.31 -12.69
C ILE A 132 8.56 -12.08 -13.53
N LEU A 133 7.65 -11.12 -13.44
CA LEU A 133 7.73 -9.80 -14.07
C LEU A 133 7.57 -8.69 -13.04
N CYS A 134 8.12 -7.53 -13.35
CA CYS A 134 7.91 -6.33 -12.56
C CYS A 134 7.62 -5.12 -13.43
N GLN A 135 6.77 -4.23 -12.93
CA GLN A 135 6.44 -2.98 -13.60
C GLN A 135 6.20 -1.86 -12.58
N MET A 136 6.57 -0.65 -12.97
CA MET A 136 6.17 0.56 -12.25
C MET A 136 4.70 0.89 -12.50
N VAL A 137 3.94 1.02 -11.43
CA VAL A 137 2.51 1.31 -11.44
C VAL A 137 2.24 2.61 -10.67
N SER A 138 1.42 3.48 -11.25
CA SER A 138 0.81 4.62 -10.55
C SER A 138 -0.61 4.26 -10.16
N TYR A 139 -0.99 4.43 -8.89
CA TYR A 139 -2.34 4.10 -8.42
C TYR A 139 -3.41 4.96 -9.10
N SER A 140 -3.12 6.23 -9.39
CA SER A 140 -3.99 7.12 -10.15
C SER A 140 -4.39 6.59 -11.54
N ASN A 141 -3.55 5.79 -12.21
CA ASN A 141 -3.92 5.18 -13.50
C ASN A 141 -5.05 4.14 -13.37
N TYR A 142 -5.43 3.79 -12.15
CA TYR A 142 -6.41 2.76 -11.79
C TYR A 142 -7.50 3.33 -10.88
N GLY A 143 -7.77 4.64 -10.98
CA GLY A 143 -8.88 5.29 -10.27
C GLY A 143 -8.61 5.70 -8.83
N ALA A 144 -7.41 5.47 -8.29
CA ALA A 144 -7.08 5.89 -6.93
C ALA A 144 -6.88 7.43 -6.87
N PRO A 145 -7.23 8.09 -5.75
CA PRO A 145 -7.08 9.53 -5.58
C PRO A 145 -5.64 9.99 -5.29
N THR A 146 -4.65 9.16 -5.63
CA THR A 146 -3.23 9.44 -5.43
C THR A 146 -2.37 8.97 -6.60
N SER A 147 -1.43 9.82 -7.01
CA SER A 147 -0.40 9.51 -8.03
C SER A 147 0.81 8.76 -7.45
N ARG A 148 0.62 8.05 -6.33
CA ARG A 148 1.65 7.22 -5.71
C ARG A 148 2.14 6.13 -6.69
N ARG A 149 3.44 6.15 -6.97
CA ARG A 149 4.13 5.21 -7.87
C ARG A 149 4.87 4.14 -7.09
N ARG A 150 4.67 2.87 -7.47
CA ARG A 150 5.23 1.70 -6.78
C ARG A 150 5.68 0.64 -7.78
N LEU A 151 6.69 -0.12 -7.39
CA LEU A 151 7.12 -1.30 -8.10
C LEU A 151 6.16 -2.43 -7.73
N MET A 152 5.51 -3.01 -8.73
CA MET A 152 4.75 -4.24 -8.59
C MET A 152 5.60 -5.37 -9.15
N VAL A 153 5.77 -6.44 -8.38
CA VAL A 153 6.38 -7.68 -8.86
C VAL A 153 5.34 -8.77 -8.77
N PHE A 154 4.95 -9.28 -9.93
CA PHE A 154 4.02 -10.40 -10.03
C PHE A 154 4.81 -11.64 -10.42
N GLY A 155 4.54 -12.74 -9.73
CA GLY A 155 5.03 -14.05 -10.14
C GLY A 155 3.95 -15.09 -10.09
N MET A 156 4.01 -16.05 -11.00
CA MET A 156 3.07 -17.15 -11.11
C MET A 156 3.81 -18.42 -11.51
N LYS A 157 3.37 -19.58 -11.02
CA LYS A 157 3.86 -20.86 -11.54
C LYS A 157 3.53 -21.00 -13.03
N GLY A 158 4.43 -21.62 -13.79
CA GLY A 158 4.25 -21.81 -15.23
C GLY A 158 4.55 -20.55 -16.06
N LYS A 159 4.13 -20.55 -17.33
CA LYS A 159 4.63 -19.60 -18.35
C LYS A 159 3.77 -18.34 -18.56
N ASN A 160 2.56 -18.25 -17.98
CA ASN A 160 1.60 -17.17 -18.29
C ASN A 160 1.71 -15.92 -17.37
N GLY A 161 2.78 -15.79 -16.58
CA GLY A 161 3.00 -14.59 -15.74
C GLY A 161 3.07 -13.26 -16.51
N GLY A 162 3.27 -13.33 -17.84
CA GLY A 162 3.20 -12.21 -18.78
C GLY A 162 1.88 -11.47 -18.82
N ASP A 163 0.78 -12.18 -18.60
CA ASP A 163 -0.56 -11.67 -18.86
C ASP A 163 -1.04 -10.70 -17.79
N PHE A 164 -0.53 -10.80 -16.55
CA PHE A 164 -0.94 -9.92 -15.46
C PHE A 164 -0.81 -8.44 -15.83
N PHE A 165 0.37 -7.97 -16.25
CA PHE A 165 0.55 -6.55 -16.57
C PHE A 165 -0.13 -6.14 -17.87
N ARG A 166 -0.36 -7.08 -18.79
CA ARG A 166 -1.12 -6.83 -20.02
C ARG A 166 -2.60 -6.60 -19.68
N ILE A 167 -3.23 -7.54 -18.99
CA ILE A 167 -4.63 -7.47 -18.57
C ILE A 167 -4.84 -6.32 -17.59
N LEU A 168 -3.88 -6.05 -16.69
CA LEU A 168 -3.96 -4.92 -15.78
C LEU A 168 -4.10 -3.60 -16.54
N LYS A 169 -3.39 -3.39 -17.67
CA LYS A 169 -3.51 -2.17 -18.47
C LYS A 169 -4.90 -1.97 -19.08
N GLU A 170 -5.65 -3.05 -19.31
CA GLU A 170 -7.04 -3.00 -19.79
C GLU A 170 -8.01 -2.43 -18.73
N HIS A 171 -7.59 -2.41 -17.46
CA HIS A 171 -8.39 -1.92 -16.32
C HIS A 171 -8.04 -0.49 -15.89
N ARG A 172 -7.33 0.26 -16.74
CA ARG A 172 -7.03 1.67 -16.45
C ARG A 172 -8.32 2.49 -16.35
N LYS A 173 -8.33 3.45 -15.43
CA LYS A 173 -9.46 4.35 -15.16
C LYS A 173 -8.93 5.73 -14.80
N ASP A 174 -9.73 6.75 -15.08
CA ASP A 174 -9.44 8.11 -14.68
C ASP A 174 -9.32 8.20 -13.16
N ALA A 175 -8.33 8.96 -12.72
CA ALA A 175 -8.04 9.13 -11.31
C ALA A 175 -9.12 9.99 -10.65
N LYS A 176 -9.50 9.63 -9.42
CA LYS A 176 -10.23 10.56 -8.56
C LYS A 176 -9.31 11.71 -8.14
N THR A 177 -9.89 12.88 -7.94
CA THR A 177 -9.20 14.06 -7.41
C THR A 177 -9.25 14.08 -5.89
N VAL A 178 -8.46 14.96 -5.26
CA VAL A 178 -8.58 15.26 -3.83
C VAL A 178 -9.99 15.74 -3.50
N ARG A 179 -10.59 16.60 -4.35
CA ARG A 179 -11.96 17.11 -4.18
C ARG A 179 -12.98 15.98 -4.10
N ASP A 180 -12.92 15.01 -5.02
CA ASP A 180 -13.88 13.90 -5.06
C ASP A 180 -13.97 13.13 -3.74
N VAL A 181 -12.87 13.08 -2.99
CA VAL A 181 -12.76 12.21 -1.81
C VAL A 181 -12.78 12.94 -0.48
N ILE A 182 -12.37 14.22 -0.40
CA ILE A 182 -12.36 14.95 0.88
C ILE A 182 -13.23 16.20 0.94
N TRP A 183 -13.88 16.63 -0.16
CA TRP A 183 -14.65 17.89 -0.16
C TRP A 183 -15.74 17.94 0.93
N HIS A 184 -16.41 16.82 1.18
CA HIS A 184 -17.42 16.69 2.24
C HIS A 184 -16.89 16.85 3.68
N LEU A 185 -15.56 16.87 3.87
CA LEU A 185 -14.89 17.12 5.15
C LEU A 185 -14.36 18.55 5.27
N ARG A 186 -14.41 19.34 4.19
CA ARG A 186 -13.78 20.66 4.09
C ARG A 186 -14.21 21.59 5.23
N ASP A 187 -15.53 21.69 5.45
CA ASP A 187 -16.12 22.61 6.42
C ASP A 187 -16.34 21.95 7.80
N LYS A 188 -15.73 20.78 8.04
CA LYS A 188 -15.87 20.03 9.29
C LYS A 188 -14.83 20.46 10.31
N GLU A 189 -15.26 20.56 11.57
CA GLU A 189 -14.35 20.91 12.65
C GLU A 189 -13.47 19.72 13.06
N ARG A 190 -12.31 20.04 13.65
CA ARG A 190 -11.37 19.03 14.14
C ARG A 190 -12.03 18.14 15.20
N GLY A 191 -12.28 16.88 14.86
CA GLY A 191 -12.92 15.90 15.74
C GLY A 191 -14.44 15.80 15.59
N GLU A 192 -15.07 16.58 14.71
CA GLU A 192 -16.50 16.45 14.41
C GLU A 192 -16.81 15.11 13.71
N VAL A 193 -15.92 14.66 12.85
CA VAL A 193 -15.98 13.36 12.17
C VAL A 193 -14.90 12.44 12.73
N GLU A 194 -15.19 11.15 12.85
CA GLU A 194 -14.23 10.14 13.32
C GLU A 194 -12.91 10.23 12.54
N ASP A 195 -11.80 10.33 13.27
CA ASP A 195 -10.45 10.51 12.72
C ASP A 195 -10.25 11.76 11.85
N HIS A 196 -11.20 12.70 11.81
CA HIS A 196 -10.98 14.02 11.24
C HIS A 196 -10.21 14.91 12.23
N ILE A 197 -9.01 14.44 12.56
CA ILE A 197 -8.08 15.02 13.51
C ILE A 197 -6.70 15.19 12.87
N TRP A 198 -5.99 16.25 13.26
CA TRP A 198 -4.63 16.55 12.81
C TRP A 198 -3.80 17.16 13.95
N PRO A 199 -2.45 17.16 13.85
CA PRO A 199 -1.60 17.88 14.78
C PRO A 199 -1.82 19.41 14.69
N LYS A 200 -1.90 20.07 15.84
CA LYS A 200 -2.00 21.54 15.93
C LYS A 200 -0.60 22.16 15.82
N LEU A 201 -0.18 22.49 14.60
CA LEU A 201 1.15 23.04 14.32
C LEU A 201 1.12 24.56 14.29
N ARG A 202 1.87 25.21 15.19
CA ARG A 202 1.93 26.68 15.30
C ARG A 202 2.88 27.35 14.31
N THR A 203 3.70 26.58 13.60
CA THR A 203 4.82 27.08 12.80
C THR A 203 4.62 26.99 11.29
N ILE A 204 3.44 26.52 10.82
CA ILE A 204 3.19 26.34 9.38
C ILE A 204 3.46 27.63 8.59
N HIS A 205 2.98 28.77 9.07
CA HIS A 205 3.19 30.07 8.45
C HIS A 205 4.67 30.46 8.29
N LYS A 206 5.54 30.03 9.22
CA LYS A 206 6.99 30.33 9.16
C LYS A 206 7.69 29.64 7.98
N TYR A 207 7.07 28.62 7.42
CA TYR A 207 7.67 27.75 6.40
C TYR A 207 6.90 27.74 5.07
N GLN A 208 6.03 28.72 4.82
CA GLN A 208 5.19 28.80 3.62
C GLN A 208 5.99 28.53 2.32
N LYS A 209 7.12 29.21 2.14
CA LYS A 209 8.02 29.04 0.98
C LYS A 209 8.47 27.59 0.74
N TYR A 210 8.60 26.77 1.78
CA TYR A 210 9.01 25.36 1.63
C TYR A 210 7.90 24.50 1.02
N TYR A 211 6.64 24.82 1.30
CA TYR A 211 5.50 24.15 0.69
C TYR A 211 5.33 24.55 -0.77
N GLU A 212 5.51 25.84 -1.10
CA GLU A 212 5.44 26.36 -2.48
C GLU A 212 6.54 25.78 -3.38
N THR A 213 7.72 25.54 -2.82
CA THR A 213 8.89 25.01 -3.56
C THR A 213 8.99 23.49 -3.54
N GLY A 214 8.13 22.77 -2.81
CA GLY A 214 8.26 21.32 -2.66
C GLY A 214 9.43 20.86 -1.79
N LYS A 215 10.08 21.77 -1.04
CA LYS A 215 11.31 21.49 -0.30
C LYS A 215 11.03 20.42 0.77
N PHE A 216 11.94 19.44 0.89
CA PHE A 216 11.79 18.27 1.78
C PHE A 216 10.59 17.36 1.47
N GLY A 217 9.96 17.52 0.30
CA GLY A 217 8.74 16.81 -0.06
C GLY A 217 7.50 17.36 0.65
N TRP A 218 7.55 18.61 1.12
CA TRP A 218 6.41 19.32 1.69
C TRP A 218 5.67 20.05 0.58
N TYR A 219 4.34 19.94 0.53
CA TYR A 219 3.53 20.61 -0.48
C TYR A 219 2.11 20.85 0.03
N ILE A 220 1.41 21.75 -0.65
CA ILE A 220 -0.03 21.99 -0.52
C ILE A 220 -0.72 21.12 -1.57
N LEU A 221 -1.78 20.41 -1.19
CA LEU A 221 -2.55 19.61 -2.15
C LEU A 221 -3.36 20.51 -3.09
N GLY A 222 -3.46 20.14 -4.37
CA GLY A 222 -4.47 20.70 -5.27
C GLY A 222 -5.83 20.02 -5.09
N TRP A 223 -6.92 20.77 -5.23
CA TRP A 223 -8.28 20.19 -5.17
C TRP A 223 -8.58 19.29 -6.38
N ASP A 224 -8.25 19.76 -7.58
CA ASP A 224 -8.73 19.20 -8.85
C ASP A 224 -7.73 18.24 -9.52
N GLU A 225 -6.85 17.66 -8.71
CA GLU A 225 -5.87 16.66 -9.13
C GLU A 225 -5.74 15.53 -8.09
N PRO A 226 -5.20 14.36 -8.46
CA PRO A 226 -4.87 13.31 -7.50
C PRO A 226 -3.73 13.75 -6.60
N ALA A 227 -3.75 13.36 -5.33
CA ALA A 227 -2.69 13.73 -4.40
C ALA A 227 -1.35 13.10 -4.80
N PRO A 228 -0.23 13.85 -4.73
CA PRO A 228 1.10 13.25 -4.84
C PRO A 228 1.35 12.20 -3.74
N SER A 229 2.41 11.41 -3.89
CA SER A 229 2.78 10.45 -2.83
C SER A 229 3.16 11.21 -1.55
N PHE A 230 2.59 10.84 -0.42
CA PHE A 230 2.98 11.34 0.89
C PHE A 230 3.43 10.24 1.84
N GLY A 231 4.22 10.64 2.83
CA GLY A 231 4.61 9.80 3.96
C GLY A 231 3.74 10.12 5.19
N ASN A 232 4.22 9.73 6.37
CA ASN A 232 3.55 10.08 7.62
C ASN A 232 3.43 11.61 7.75
N VAL A 233 2.20 12.12 7.79
CA VAL A 233 1.90 13.56 7.75
C VAL A 233 2.49 14.30 8.95
N THR A 234 2.74 13.64 10.08
CA THR A 234 3.45 14.25 11.23
C THR A 234 4.93 14.52 10.95
N LYS A 235 5.49 13.95 9.88
CA LYS A 235 6.89 14.10 9.46
C LYS A 235 7.02 14.86 8.13
N THR A 236 6.06 14.72 7.23
CA THR A 236 6.08 15.33 5.89
C THR A 236 5.22 16.58 5.77
N TYR A 237 4.36 16.87 6.75
CA TYR A 237 3.61 18.12 6.88
C TYR A 237 2.74 18.49 5.67
N ILE A 238 2.13 17.51 5.00
CA ILE A 238 1.31 17.76 3.81
C ILE A 238 0.11 18.64 4.15
N LEU A 239 -0.03 19.77 3.46
CA LEU A 239 -1.05 20.78 3.76
C LEU A 239 -2.36 20.52 3.02
N HIS A 240 -3.46 20.86 3.69
CA HIS A 240 -4.80 20.86 3.12
C HIS A 240 -4.88 21.85 1.93
N PRO A 241 -5.70 21.59 0.90
CA PRO A 241 -5.78 22.48 -0.27
C PRO A 241 -6.10 23.95 0.02
N ASP A 242 -6.85 24.22 1.10
CA ASP A 242 -7.20 25.59 1.50
C ASP A 242 -6.13 26.27 2.37
N ALA A 243 -4.99 25.62 2.62
CA ALA A 243 -3.91 26.25 3.36
C ALA A 243 -3.43 27.53 2.66
N PHE A 244 -3.39 28.64 3.41
CA PHE A 244 -3.05 29.99 2.93
C PHE A 244 -4.07 30.62 1.98
N ASN A 245 -5.22 29.98 1.74
CA ASN A 245 -6.33 30.56 1.00
C ASN A 245 -7.38 31.15 1.96
N ASN A 246 -8.10 32.18 1.49
CA ASN A 246 -9.33 32.71 2.12
C ASN A 246 -9.23 33.09 3.61
N GLY A 247 -8.04 33.42 4.12
CA GLY A 247 -7.85 33.79 5.53
C GLY A 247 -7.99 32.63 6.53
N GLU A 248 -8.10 31.39 6.07
CA GLU A 248 -8.14 30.21 6.95
C GLU A 248 -6.77 29.94 7.58
N TYR A 249 -6.76 29.49 8.84
CA TYR A 249 -5.52 29.09 9.49
C TYR A 249 -4.98 27.81 8.84
N PRO A 250 -3.76 27.82 8.29
CA PRO A 250 -3.25 26.70 7.52
C PRO A 250 -3.09 25.46 8.41
N ARG A 251 -3.52 24.30 7.90
CA ARG A 251 -3.43 23.00 8.57
C ARG A 251 -2.88 21.93 7.64
N VAL A 252 -2.34 20.88 8.25
CA VAL A 252 -2.10 19.62 7.53
C VAL A 252 -3.42 18.90 7.27
N ILE A 253 -3.41 17.98 6.31
CA ILE A 253 -4.55 17.07 6.12
C ILE A 253 -4.80 16.22 7.36
N SER A 254 -6.06 15.93 7.67
CA SER A 254 -6.46 15.07 8.78
C SER A 254 -6.11 13.60 8.55
N VAL A 255 -6.17 12.78 9.60
CA VAL A 255 -6.05 11.32 9.48
C VAL A 255 -7.11 10.76 8.53
N ARG A 256 -8.38 11.16 8.69
CA ARG A 256 -9.49 10.78 7.81
C ARG A 256 -9.28 11.21 6.35
N GLU A 257 -8.81 12.43 6.10
CA GLU A 257 -8.51 12.90 4.74
C GLU A 257 -7.39 12.07 4.11
N ALA A 258 -6.29 11.84 4.83
CA ALA A 258 -5.19 11.00 4.36
C ALA A 258 -5.64 9.56 4.05
N LEU A 259 -6.52 8.99 4.89
CA LEU A 259 -7.10 7.66 4.70
C LEU A 259 -7.90 7.56 3.40
N LEU A 260 -8.77 8.53 3.14
CA LEU A 260 -9.61 8.59 1.94
C LEU A 260 -8.79 8.85 0.67
N ILE A 261 -7.76 9.70 0.76
CA ILE A 261 -6.82 9.94 -0.35
C ILE A 261 -5.99 8.69 -0.69
N THR A 262 -5.70 7.82 0.28
CA THR A 262 -5.09 6.51 -0.01
C THR A 262 -6.08 5.56 -0.69
N GLY A 263 -7.39 5.81 -0.58
CA GLY A 263 -8.45 5.03 -1.22
C GLY A 263 -9.09 3.97 -0.33
N PHE A 264 -8.98 4.10 1.00
CA PHE A 264 -9.77 3.29 1.92
C PHE A 264 -11.24 3.73 1.93
N ASP A 265 -12.12 2.81 2.33
CA ASP A 265 -13.55 3.09 2.44
C ASP A 265 -13.85 4.11 3.55
N ARG A 266 -14.95 4.85 3.41
CA ARG A 266 -15.41 5.81 4.44
C ARG A 266 -15.73 5.13 5.76
N SER A 267 -16.19 3.88 5.73
CA SER A 267 -16.47 3.07 6.91
C SER A 267 -15.22 2.50 7.57
N PHE A 268 -14.01 2.77 7.05
CA PHE A 268 -12.79 2.23 7.64
C PHE A 268 -12.51 2.86 9.00
N GLN A 269 -12.19 2.03 9.98
CA GLN A 269 -12.00 2.42 11.38
C GLN A 269 -10.59 2.06 11.87
N PHE A 270 -10.06 2.90 12.76
CA PHE A 270 -8.88 2.57 13.53
C PHE A 270 -9.27 2.14 14.95
N PRO A 271 -8.43 1.32 15.63
CA PRO A 271 -8.64 0.99 17.04
C PRO A 271 -8.76 2.23 17.93
N GLU A 272 -9.65 2.15 18.91
CA GLU A 272 -9.80 3.17 19.94
C GLU A 272 -8.47 3.38 20.68
N GLY A 273 -8.17 4.62 21.06
CA GLY A 273 -6.92 4.98 21.74
C GLY A 273 -5.66 5.00 20.85
N MET A 274 -5.74 4.57 19.59
CA MET A 274 -4.60 4.64 18.67
C MET A 274 -4.21 6.10 18.39
N GLY A 275 -2.93 6.44 18.61
CA GLY A 275 -2.44 7.80 18.41
C GLY A 275 -2.43 8.26 16.95
N ILE A 276 -2.48 9.58 16.75
CA ILE A 276 -2.45 10.22 15.41
C ILE A 276 -1.22 9.79 14.59
N GLY A 277 -0.04 9.75 15.22
CA GLY A 277 1.22 9.39 14.54
C GLY A 277 1.20 7.97 13.95
N PRO A 278 0.88 6.93 14.75
CA PRO A 278 0.65 5.58 14.24
C PRO A 278 -0.41 5.48 13.15
N LYS A 279 -1.55 6.19 13.26
CA LYS A 279 -2.59 6.19 12.21
C LYS A 279 -2.05 6.69 10.88
N TYR A 280 -1.36 7.82 10.86
CA TYR A 280 -0.70 8.29 9.63
C TYR A 280 0.38 7.35 9.12
N GLN A 281 1.10 6.64 10.01
CA GLN A 281 2.10 5.65 9.57
C GLN A 281 1.42 4.49 8.84
N MET A 282 0.34 3.94 9.42
CA MET A 282 -0.46 2.88 8.81
C MET A 282 -1.00 3.27 7.43
N ILE A 283 -1.51 4.49 7.30
CA ILE A 283 -2.01 5.02 6.01
C ILE A 283 -0.87 5.21 5.01
N ALA A 284 0.25 5.78 5.45
CA ALA A 284 1.37 6.09 4.56
C ALA A 284 2.09 4.85 4.03
N ASP A 285 2.09 3.76 4.79
CA ASP A 285 2.71 2.49 4.38
C ASP A 285 1.79 1.63 3.52
N ALA A 286 0.47 1.85 3.59
CA ALA A 286 -0.50 1.05 2.85
C ALA A 286 -0.39 1.15 1.32
N VAL A 287 -0.72 0.04 0.66
CA VAL A 287 -1.12 -0.01 -0.75
C VAL A 287 -2.54 0.55 -0.87
N SER A 288 -2.85 1.23 -1.98
CA SER A 288 -4.21 1.71 -2.21
C SER A 288 -5.18 0.54 -2.38
N PRO A 289 -6.24 0.43 -1.55
CA PRO A 289 -7.24 -0.63 -1.70
C PRO A 289 -7.95 -0.61 -3.07
N VAL A 290 -8.11 0.58 -3.66
CA VAL A 290 -8.67 0.76 -5.02
C VAL A 290 -7.83 0.01 -6.05
N PHE A 291 -6.51 0.23 -6.06
CA PHE A 291 -5.61 -0.49 -6.95
C PHE A 291 -5.57 -1.98 -6.60
N SER A 292 -5.52 -2.30 -5.31
CA SER A 292 -5.41 -3.69 -4.86
C SER A 292 -6.61 -4.54 -5.29
N GLN A 293 -7.83 -4.00 -5.31
CA GLN A 293 -9.01 -4.72 -5.77
C GLN A 293 -8.93 -5.04 -7.27
N ILE A 294 -8.43 -4.11 -8.07
CA ILE A 294 -8.22 -4.32 -9.51
C ILE A 294 -7.15 -5.40 -9.72
N ALA A 295 -6.01 -5.30 -9.03
CA ALA A 295 -4.95 -6.31 -9.11
C ALA A 295 -5.46 -7.71 -8.71
N ALA A 296 -6.24 -7.80 -7.62
CA ALA A 296 -6.84 -9.05 -7.18
C ALA A 296 -7.81 -9.65 -8.22
N GLY A 297 -8.65 -8.82 -8.84
CA GLY A 297 -9.56 -9.25 -9.91
C GLY A 297 -8.81 -9.79 -11.14
N VAL A 298 -7.70 -9.15 -11.53
CA VAL A 298 -6.84 -9.64 -12.63
C VAL A 298 -6.22 -10.99 -12.28
N ILE A 299 -5.70 -11.15 -11.05
CA ILE A 299 -5.13 -12.42 -10.61
C ILE A 299 -6.19 -13.53 -10.60
N LYS A 300 -7.37 -13.22 -10.06
CA LYS A 300 -8.51 -14.16 -10.05
C LYS A 300 -8.84 -14.66 -11.45
N ARG A 301 -8.97 -13.73 -12.41
CA ARG A 301 -9.25 -14.04 -13.82
C ARG A 301 -8.19 -14.95 -14.43
N ILE A 302 -6.91 -14.65 -14.20
CA ILE A 302 -5.80 -15.44 -14.77
C ILE A 302 -5.80 -16.87 -14.22
N LEU A 303 -6.03 -17.04 -12.91
CA LEU A 303 -6.07 -18.36 -12.29
C LEU A 303 -7.28 -19.17 -12.78
N GLU A 304 -8.47 -18.56 -12.87
CA GLU A 304 -9.69 -19.22 -13.36
C GLU A 304 -9.67 -19.53 -14.88
N GLU A 305 -8.94 -18.75 -15.69
CA GLU A 305 -8.71 -19.04 -17.10
C GLU A 305 -7.64 -20.12 -17.29
N GLY A 306 -6.58 -20.12 -16.47
CA GLY A 306 -5.53 -21.13 -16.50
C GLY A 306 -6.05 -22.55 -16.23
N ASP A 307 -6.97 -22.72 -15.28
CA ASP A 307 -7.57 -24.02 -14.96
C ASP A 307 -8.41 -24.61 -16.11
N ARG A 308 -8.92 -23.76 -17.02
CA ARG A 308 -9.72 -24.21 -18.18
C ARG A 308 -8.87 -24.81 -19.30
N ASP A 309 -7.62 -24.40 -19.45
CA ASP A 309 -6.70 -24.97 -20.45
C ASP A 309 -6.16 -26.35 -20.04
N TYR A 310 -6.18 -26.70 -18.74
CA TYR A 310 -5.76 -28.01 -18.23
C TYR A 310 -6.88 -29.06 -18.17
N SER A 311 -8.15 -28.66 -18.29
CA SER A 311 -9.31 -29.56 -18.25
C SER A 311 -9.77 -30.07 -19.62
N CYS A 312 -9.09 -29.66 -20.70
CA CYS A 312 -9.35 -30.12 -22.08
C CYS A 312 -8.19 -30.95 -22.68
N ARG A 313 -7.40 -31.67 -21.86
CA ARG A 313 -6.39 -32.62 -22.35
C ARG A 313 -6.53 -33.99 -21.73
#